data_AF-A0AAU0R0B9-F1
#
_entry.id   AF-A0AAU0R0B9-F1
#
_cell.length_a   1.000
_cell.length_b   1.000
_cell.length_c   1.000
_cell.angle_alpha   90.00
_cell.angle_beta   90.00
_cell.angle_gamma   90.00
#
_symmetry.space_group_name_H-M   'P 1'
#
loop_
_entity.id
_entity.type
_entity.pdbx_description
1 polymer ?
#
loop_
_entity_poly.entity_id
_entity_poly.type
_entity_poly.pdbx_seq_one_letter_code
_entity_poly.pdbx_strand_id
1 'polypeptide(L)'
;MTECIFKSMTPLKKEVFHIVINEMLRVGWKRLNEGKENANDVYVMYSNGNDGKKNIYIELIPYDGRNMETSSERLNFDVRSTTYSDAFYKFCTGYNADTGRGTSPDESWPTSWFQGRGYTGGVSANGPRFNPDIKIEFYLFVDKEKIITCTIPPVSTTNYPAVSYIGCLGNLMLLEEHEPFTRALVSYASSWSGNYTTANQGLTFNRPKGSNETTPSQSYRSSWLQIPFGLNPNIDNTFLLSPFYISSNSYGARGKLEGIYQTSDARIVSGDILEIEVNGKIQKYKYVNAIGSYGALPAPLAFRIE
;
A
#
# COMPACT_ATOMS: atom_id res chain seq x y z
N MET A 1 -2.31 13.09 -15.98
CA MET A 1 -2.19 12.78 -14.55
C MET A 1 -3.44 12.00 -14.19
N THR A 2 -3.34 10.73 -13.83
CA THR A 2 -4.51 9.95 -13.40
C THR A 2 -5.03 10.55 -12.10
N GLU A 3 -6.30 10.93 -12.04
CA GLU A 3 -6.87 11.61 -10.86
C GLU A 3 -7.10 10.60 -9.73
N CYS A 4 -6.14 10.49 -8.81
CA CYS A 4 -6.30 9.69 -7.60
C CYS A 4 -7.03 10.50 -6.52
N ILE A 5 -8.37 10.51 -6.55
CA ILE A 5 -9.20 11.20 -5.55
C ILE A 5 -9.65 10.19 -4.48
N PHE A 6 -9.28 10.44 -3.23
CA PHE A 6 -9.53 9.53 -2.12
C PHE A 6 -10.94 9.70 -1.58
N LYS A 7 -11.61 8.58 -1.32
CA LYS A 7 -12.89 8.55 -0.59
C LYS A 7 -12.61 8.62 0.91
N SER A 8 -13.30 9.51 1.61
CA SER A 8 -13.24 9.62 3.07
C SER A 8 -14.41 8.88 3.72
N MET A 9 -14.13 8.18 4.81
CA MET A 9 -15.11 7.45 5.62
C MET A 9 -14.63 7.26 7.06
N THR A 10 -15.52 6.81 7.95
CA THR A 10 -15.19 6.59 9.37
C THR A 10 -15.67 5.22 9.87
N PRO A 11 -15.13 4.11 9.34
CA PRO A 11 -15.55 2.77 9.70
C PRO A 11 -15.04 2.34 11.08
N LEU A 12 -15.58 1.23 11.60
CA LEU A 12 -14.95 0.47 12.67
C LEU A 12 -13.68 -0.20 12.15
N LYS A 13 -12.66 -0.36 12.99
CA LYS A 13 -11.39 -1.00 12.62
C LYS A 13 -11.62 -2.35 11.93
N LYS A 14 -12.51 -3.17 12.48
CA LYS A 14 -12.83 -4.51 11.96
C LYS A 14 -13.43 -4.50 10.54
N GLU A 15 -13.99 -3.39 10.09
CA GLU A 15 -14.64 -3.26 8.78
C GLU A 15 -13.65 -2.88 7.66
N VAL A 16 -12.48 -2.30 8.00
CA VAL A 16 -11.51 -1.77 7.03
C VAL A 16 -11.12 -2.80 5.97
N PHE A 17 -10.87 -4.05 6.36
CA PHE A 17 -10.50 -5.11 5.40
C PHE A 17 -11.59 -5.36 4.36
N HIS A 18 -12.85 -5.50 4.80
CA HIS A 18 -13.96 -5.73 3.88
C HIS A 18 -14.25 -4.51 3.01
N ILE A 19 -14.07 -3.30 3.53
CA ILE A 19 -14.23 -2.07 2.74
C ILE A 19 -13.25 -2.05 1.57
N VAL A 20 -11.98 -2.38 1.81
CA VAL A 20 -10.97 -2.47 0.75
C VAL A 20 -11.35 -3.53 -0.29
N ILE A 21 -11.72 -4.75 0.14
CA ILE A 21 -12.14 -5.82 -0.76
C ILE A 21 -13.36 -5.42 -1.60
N ASN A 22 -14.38 -4.84 -0.97
CA ASN A 22 -15.60 -4.42 -1.64
C ASN A 22 -15.32 -3.31 -2.66
N GLU A 23 -14.44 -2.37 -2.33
CA GLU A 23 -14.06 -1.30 -3.25
C GLU A 23 -13.25 -1.84 -4.44
N MET A 24 -12.34 -2.82 -4.23
CA MET A 24 -11.67 -3.53 -5.32
C MET A 24 -12.66 -4.18 -6.27
N LEU A 25 -13.64 -4.93 -5.74
CA LEU A 25 -14.69 -5.56 -6.56
C LEU A 25 -15.51 -4.51 -7.33
N ARG A 26 -15.89 -3.41 -6.65
CA ARG A 26 -16.66 -2.31 -7.25
C ARG A 26 -15.95 -1.69 -8.46
N VAL A 27 -14.63 -1.54 -8.41
CA VAL A 27 -13.85 -0.96 -9.53
C VAL A 27 -13.43 -1.98 -10.59
N GLY A 28 -13.85 -3.24 -10.45
CA GLY A 28 -13.72 -4.26 -11.48
C GLY A 28 -12.58 -5.26 -11.28
N TRP A 29 -12.02 -5.36 -10.07
CA TRP A 29 -11.24 -6.54 -9.70
C TRP A 29 -12.15 -7.76 -9.61
N LYS A 30 -11.61 -8.94 -9.88
CA LYS A 30 -12.31 -10.22 -9.76
C LYS A 30 -11.71 -11.03 -8.62
N ARG A 31 -12.57 -11.67 -7.82
CA ARG A 31 -12.14 -12.68 -6.84
C ARG A 31 -12.15 -14.05 -7.51
N LEU A 32 -10.98 -14.64 -7.70
CA LEU A 32 -10.83 -15.87 -8.48
C LEU A 32 -11.19 -17.13 -7.70
N ASN A 33 -11.04 -17.13 -6.39
CA ASN A 33 -11.32 -18.27 -5.52
C ASN A 33 -12.69 -18.20 -4.83
N GLU A 34 -13.62 -17.41 -5.38
CA GLU A 34 -14.99 -17.39 -4.87
C GLU A 34 -15.63 -18.78 -4.95
N GLY A 35 -16.29 -19.21 -3.87
CA GLY A 35 -16.88 -20.55 -3.75
C GLY A 35 -15.91 -21.70 -3.46
N LYS A 36 -14.59 -21.43 -3.32
CA LYS A 36 -13.59 -22.42 -2.88
C LYS A 36 -13.57 -22.53 -1.35
N GLU A 37 -13.06 -23.65 -0.84
CA GLU A 37 -12.97 -23.90 0.62
C GLU A 37 -12.20 -22.79 1.36
N ASN A 38 -11.11 -22.32 0.77
CA ASN A 38 -10.25 -21.28 1.34
C ASN A 38 -10.75 -19.84 1.10
N ALA A 39 -11.95 -19.65 0.53
CA ALA A 39 -12.41 -18.33 0.09
C ALA A 39 -12.38 -17.31 1.24
N ASN A 40 -12.73 -17.71 2.46
CA ASN A 40 -12.81 -16.80 3.61
C ASN A 40 -11.46 -16.58 4.31
N ASP A 41 -10.46 -17.41 3.99
CA ASP A 41 -9.12 -17.38 4.57
C ASP A 41 -8.12 -16.65 3.66
N VAL A 42 -8.36 -16.63 2.34
CA VAL A 42 -7.53 -15.94 1.35
C VAL A 42 -8.42 -15.35 0.26
N TYR A 43 -8.18 -14.09 -0.10
CA TYR A 43 -8.87 -13.41 -1.19
C TYR A 43 -7.92 -13.31 -2.38
N VAL A 44 -8.07 -14.21 -3.35
CA VAL A 44 -7.25 -14.18 -4.57
C VAL A 44 -7.86 -13.21 -5.57
N MET A 45 -7.28 -12.03 -5.68
CA MET A 45 -7.78 -10.92 -6.49
C MET A 45 -7.03 -10.80 -7.81
N TYR A 46 -7.77 -10.59 -8.90
CA TYR A 46 -7.24 -10.37 -10.24
C TYR A 46 -7.76 -9.06 -10.83
N SER A 47 -6.90 -8.38 -11.59
CA SER A 47 -7.28 -7.28 -12.45
C SER A 47 -6.49 -7.28 -13.74
N ASN A 48 -7.15 -6.84 -14.83
CA ASN A 48 -6.51 -6.60 -16.11
C ASN A 48 -5.99 -5.15 -16.32
N GLY A 49 -5.96 -4.35 -15.25
CA GLY A 49 -5.53 -2.95 -15.30
C GLY A 49 -6.57 -1.98 -15.87
N ASN A 50 -6.28 -0.68 -15.78
CA ASN A 50 -7.18 0.38 -16.25
C ASN A 50 -7.26 0.40 -17.79
N ASP A 51 -6.18 0.02 -18.46
CA ASP A 51 -6.07 -0.08 -19.93
C ASP A 51 -6.44 -1.46 -20.51
N GLY A 52 -6.73 -2.44 -19.64
CA GLY A 52 -7.06 -3.81 -20.03
C GLY A 52 -5.86 -4.65 -20.49
N LYS A 53 -4.61 -4.17 -20.35
CA LYS A 53 -3.40 -4.81 -20.88
C LYS A 53 -2.50 -5.43 -19.81
N LYS A 54 -2.92 -5.40 -18.55
CA LYS A 54 -2.14 -5.90 -17.42
C LYS A 54 -2.67 -7.26 -16.98
N ASN A 55 -1.85 -8.03 -16.26
CA ASN A 55 -2.32 -9.16 -15.46
C ASN A 55 -1.78 -9.00 -14.05
N ILE A 56 -2.65 -8.61 -13.13
CA ILE A 56 -2.29 -8.30 -11.75
C ILE A 56 -2.97 -9.35 -10.88
N TYR A 57 -2.19 -10.09 -10.11
CA TYR A 57 -2.68 -11.08 -9.15
C TYR A 57 -2.15 -10.74 -7.76
N ILE A 58 -3.05 -10.66 -6.79
CA ILE A 58 -2.72 -10.37 -5.39
C ILE A 58 -3.56 -11.29 -4.50
N GLU A 59 -2.92 -11.97 -3.55
CA GLU A 59 -3.63 -12.56 -2.41
C GLU A 59 -3.74 -11.52 -1.29
N LEU A 60 -4.93 -11.35 -0.72
CA LEU A 60 -5.15 -10.62 0.52
C LEU A 60 -5.58 -11.60 1.61
N ILE A 61 -4.93 -11.54 2.76
CA ILE A 61 -5.01 -12.52 3.85
C ILE A 61 -5.47 -11.77 5.11
N PRO A 62 -6.66 -12.05 5.67
CA PRO A 62 -7.26 -11.30 6.76
C PRO A 62 -6.70 -11.69 8.14
N TYR A 63 -5.49 -12.25 8.21
CA TYR A 63 -4.88 -12.73 9.43
C TYR A 63 -3.58 -12.00 9.74
N ASP A 64 -3.38 -11.77 11.03
CA ASP A 64 -2.13 -11.25 11.55
C ASP A 64 -1.05 -12.34 11.58
N GLY A 65 -0.03 -12.17 10.75
CA GLY A 65 1.14 -13.03 10.69
C GLY A 65 1.24 -13.82 9.39
N ARG A 66 2.48 -14.04 8.96
CA ARG A 66 2.81 -14.83 7.77
C ARG A 66 2.35 -16.29 7.93
N ASN A 67 1.77 -16.83 6.86
CA ASN A 67 1.24 -18.20 6.76
C ASN A 67 0.09 -18.51 7.74
N MET A 68 -0.44 -17.52 8.44
CA MET A 68 -1.49 -17.71 9.44
C MET A 68 -2.77 -18.29 8.83
N GLU A 69 -3.03 -18.06 7.54
CA GLU A 69 -4.19 -18.64 6.85
C GLU A 69 -4.21 -20.18 6.84
N THR A 70 -3.06 -20.83 7.07
CA THR A 70 -2.94 -22.29 7.13
C THR A 70 -2.91 -22.84 8.57
N SER A 71 -2.91 -21.96 9.57
CA SER A 71 -2.85 -22.34 10.98
C SER A 71 -4.21 -22.80 11.53
N SER A 72 -4.19 -23.73 12.48
CA SER A 72 -5.36 -24.09 13.29
C SER A 72 -5.80 -22.94 14.21
N GLU A 73 -4.89 -22.02 14.56
CA GLU A 73 -5.16 -20.88 15.45
C GLU A 73 -5.61 -19.61 14.71
N ARG A 74 -5.76 -19.65 13.38
CA ARG A 74 -5.94 -18.46 12.54
C ARG A 74 -7.05 -17.51 12.98
N LEU A 75 -8.15 -18.04 13.52
CA LEU A 75 -9.28 -17.24 13.98
C LEU A 75 -8.91 -16.33 15.17
N ASN A 76 -7.89 -16.67 15.96
CA ASN A 76 -7.37 -15.84 17.05
C ASN A 76 -6.58 -14.62 16.54
N PHE A 77 -6.26 -14.59 15.24
CA PHE A 77 -5.47 -13.56 14.58
C PHE A 77 -6.24 -12.87 13.45
N ASP A 78 -7.54 -13.12 13.33
CA ASP A 78 -8.38 -12.53 12.30
C ASP A 78 -8.60 -11.03 12.57
N VAL A 79 -8.11 -10.17 11.67
CA VAL A 79 -8.18 -8.71 11.86
C VAL A 79 -9.62 -8.17 11.81
N ARG A 80 -10.54 -8.97 11.27
CA ARG A 80 -11.97 -8.67 11.09
C ARG A 80 -12.80 -8.91 12.35
N SER A 81 -12.22 -9.51 13.39
CA SER A 81 -12.94 -9.83 14.63
C SER A 81 -12.11 -9.64 15.90
N THR A 82 -10.78 -9.69 15.81
CA THR A 82 -9.88 -9.61 16.97
C THR A 82 -9.31 -8.21 17.16
N THR A 83 -8.40 -8.03 18.12
CA THR A 83 -7.68 -6.75 18.27
C THR A 83 -6.56 -6.56 17.27
N TYR A 84 -6.06 -7.62 16.62
CA TYR A 84 -5.00 -7.48 15.62
C TYR A 84 -5.46 -6.67 14.42
N SER A 85 -4.52 -5.99 13.77
CA SER A 85 -4.84 -4.99 12.72
C SER A 85 -4.00 -5.11 11.45
N ASP A 86 -2.94 -5.91 11.44
CA ASP A 86 -2.10 -6.08 10.26
C ASP A 86 -2.53 -7.31 9.46
N ALA A 87 -3.39 -7.09 8.46
CA ALA A 87 -3.62 -8.06 7.41
C ALA A 87 -2.34 -8.28 6.58
N PHE A 88 -2.31 -9.36 5.79
CA PHE A 88 -1.20 -9.70 4.92
C PHE A 88 -1.62 -9.68 3.45
N TYR A 89 -0.64 -9.54 2.57
CA TYR A 89 -0.81 -9.68 1.14
C TYR A 89 0.36 -10.44 0.51
N LYS A 90 0.16 -10.90 -0.73
CA LYS A 90 1.23 -11.52 -1.52
C LYS A 90 1.01 -11.25 -3.01
N PHE A 91 2.02 -10.74 -3.70
CA PHE A 91 2.00 -10.63 -5.16
C PHE A 91 2.10 -12.01 -5.80
N CYS A 92 1.39 -12.22 -6.90
CA CYS A 92 1.31 -13.50 -7.58
C CYS A 92 1.62 -13.39 -9.07
N THR A 93 2.21 -14.45 -9.61
CA THR A 93 2.49 -14.61 -11.03
C THR A 93 1.34 -15.29 -11.79
N GLY A 94 0.29 -15.74 -11.07
CA GLY A 94 -0.88 -16.40 -11.66
C GLY A 94 -1.83 -16.95 -10.60
N TYR A 95 -2.78 -17.79 -11.03
CA TYR A 95 -3.78 -18.44 -10.20
C TYR A 95 -3.80 -19.96 -10.45
N ASN A 96 -3.83 -20.75 -9.38
CA ASN A 96 -4.01 -22.19 -9.42
C ASN A 96 -5.48 -22.53 -9.05
N ALA A 97 -6.24 -23.01 -10.04
CA ALA A 97 -7.65 -23.33 -9.90
C ALA A 97 -7.92 -24.57 -9.03
N ASP A 98 -6.98 -25.51 -8.95
CA ASP A 98 -7.11 -26.74 -8.17
C ASP A 98 -7.05 -26.44 -6.67
N THR A 99 -6.08 -25.61 -6.26
CA THR A 99 -5.89 -25.23 -4.86
C THR A 99 -6.66 -23.98 -4.45
N GLY A 100 -7.17 -23.21 -5.42
CA GLY A 100 -7.81 -21.92 -5.14
C GLY A 100 -6.83 -20.87 -4.62
N ARG A 101 -5.53 -20.97 -4.93
CA ARG A 101 -4.46 -20.06 -4.46
C ARG A 101 -3.78 -19.35 -5.62
N GLY A 102 -3.16 -18.21 -5.34
CA GLY A 102 -2.23 -17.56 -6.25
C GLY A 102 -0.92 -18.35 -6.38
N THR A 103 -0.37 -18.42 -7.58
CA THR A 103 0.98 -18.93 -7.82
C THR A 103 1.97 -17.81 -7.57
N SER A 104 2.99 -18.03 -6.75
CA SER A 104 3.95 -16.97 -6.45
C SER A 104 5.24 -17.49 -5.82
N PRO A 105 6.40 -16.92 -6.20
CA PRO A 105 7.68 -17.19 -5.56
C PRO A 105 7.87 -16.44 -4.23
N ASP A 106 6.96 -15.51 -3.89
CA ASP A 106 7.09 -14.62 -2.74
C ASP A 106 6.52 -15.20 -1.44
N GLU A 107 6.96 -14.64 -0.33
CA GLU A 107 6.29 -14.79 0.95
C GLU A 107 5.22 -13.71 1.12
N SER A 108 4.29 -13.89 2.07
CA SER A 108 3.35 -12.83 2.40
C SER A 108 3.98 -11.74 3.26
N TRP A 109 3.50 -10.52 3.07
CA TRP A 109 3.93 -9.30 3.74
C TRP A 109 2.75 -8.58 4.36
N PRO A 110 2.94 -7.88 5.49
CA PRO A 110 1.88 -7.08 6.09
C PRO A 110 1.44 -5.97 5.14
N THR A 111 0.14 -5.66 5.12
CA THR A 111 -0.42 -4.56 4.33
C THR A 111 -0.05 -3.19 4.89
N SER A 112 0.27 -3.14 6.19
CA SER A 112 0.61 -1.94 6.94
C SER A 112 -0.45 -0.84 6.79
N TRP A 113 -1.73 -1.24 6.78
CA TRP A 113 -2.84 -0.29 6.75
C TRP A 113 -2.99 0.49 8.05
N PHE A 114 -2.43 0.01 9.15
CA PHE A 114 -2.39 0.68 10.45
C PHE A 114 -0.94 0.96 10.86
N GLN A 115 -0.76 1.55 12.05
CA GLN A 115 0.55 1.64 12.70
C GLN A 115 1.24 0.28 12.63
N GLY A 116 2.38 0.22 11.95
CA GLY A 116 3.05 -1.03 11.62
C GLY A 116 3.63 -1.73 12.84
N ARG A 117 4.17 -2.93 12.62
CA ARG A 117 4.76 -3.78 13.67
C ARG A 117 5.98 -3.13 14.31
N GLY A 118 6.15 -3.36 15.60
CA GLY A 118 7.40 -3.05 16.29
C GLY A 118 8.59 -3.79 15.68
N TYR A 119 9.79 -3.25 15.87
CA TYR A 119 11.04 -3.77 15.30
C TYR A 119 11.23 -5.28 15.50
N THR A 120 10.91 -5.80 16.69
CA THR A 120 11.06 -7.22 17.04
C THR A 120 9.92 -8.12 16.57
N GLY A 121 8.79 -7.55 16.12
CA GLY A 121 7.60 -8.31 15.70
C GLY A 121 7.76 -9.02 14.36
N GLY A 122 8.68 -8.54 13.51
CA GLY A 122 8.96 -9.14 12.21
C GLY A 122 7.68 -9.36 11.39
N VAL A 123 7.52 -10.57 10.87
CA VAL A 123 6.33 -11.02 10.11
C VAL A 123 5.51 -12.07 10.88
N SER A 124 5.83 -12.30 12.16
CA SER A 124 5.17 -13.27 13.06
C SER A 124 3.82 -12.75 13.55
N ALA A 125 2.95 -13.57 14.15
CA ALA A 125 1.61 -13.15 14.60
C ALA A 125 1.59 -12.29 15.89
N ASN A 126 2.29 -11.16 15.87
CA ASN A 126 2.42 -10.19 16.96
C ASN A 126 2.25 -8.74 16.45
N GLY A 127 1.24 -8.52 15.62
CA GLY A 127 1.03 -7.22 15.00
C GLY A 127 0.40 -6.17 15.91
N PRO A 128 0.26 -4.94 15.40
CA PRO A 128 -0.42 -3.84 16.09
C PRO A 128 -1.84 -4.23 16.51
N ARG A 129 -2.24 -3.74 17.69
CA ARG A 129 -3.54 -4.06 18.28
C ARG A 129 -4.40 -2.81 18.49
N PHE A 130 -5.59 -2.85 17.95
CA PHE A 130 -6.63 -1.83 18.11
C PHE A 130 -7.93 -2.52 18.54
N ASN A 131 -8.73 -1.86 19.36
CA ASN A 131 -10.07 -2.35 19.66
C ASN A 131 -10.85 -2.54 18.32
N PRO A 132 -11.44 -3.72 18.02
CA PRO A 132 -12.20 -3.97 16.79
C PRO A 132 -13.32 -2.96 16.53
N ASP A 133 -13.91 -2.42 17.59
CA ASP A 133 -15.03 -1.49 17.54
C ASP A 133 -14.61 -0.01 17.63
N ILE A 134 -13.31 0.28 17.53
CA ILE A 134 -12.86 1.67 17.45
C ILE A 134 -13.14 2.23 16.06
N LYS A 135 -13.66 3.46 16.01
CA LYS A 135 -13.81 4.23 14.76
C LYS A 135 -12.46 4.75 14.28
N ILE A 136 -12.21 4.64 12.98
CA ILE A 136 -10.97 5.07 12.32
C ILE A 136 -11.34 6.04 11.21
N GLU A 137 -10.71 7.20 11.14
CA GLU A 137 -10.82 8.04 9.93
C GLU A 137 -10.01 7.35 8.81
N PHE A 138 -10.68 7.04 7.70
CA PHE A 138 -10.15 6.19 6.64
C PHE A 138 -10.30 6.88 5.28
N TYR A 139 -9.18 7.02 4.59
CA TYR A 139 -9.14 7.47 3.20
C TYR A 139 -8.72 6.32 2.30
N LEU A 140 -9.48 6.10 1.22
CA LEU A 140 -9.25 4.99 0.31
C LEU A 140 -9.29 5.45 -1.14
N PHE A 141 -8.26 5.09 -1.90
CA PHE A 141 -8.27 5.09 -3.35
C PHE A 141 -8.03 3.67 -3.85
N VAL A 142 -8.90 3.19 -4.73
CA VAL A 142 -8.70 1.94 -5.45
C VAL A 142 -9.11 2.15 -6.91
N ASP A 143 -8.25 1.72 -7.82
CA ASP A 143 -8.58 1.54 -9.23
C ASP A 143 -8.21 0.11 -9.65
N LYS A 144 -8.21 -0.20 -10.94
CA LYS A 144 -7.87 -1.54 -11.43
C LYS A 144 -6.38 -1.89 -11.34
N GLU A 145 -5.54 -1.03 -10.79
CA GLU A 145 -4.08 -1.20 -10.77
C GLU A 145 -3.46 -1.03 -9.40
N LYS A 146 -4.11 -0.30 -8.48
CA LYS A 146 -3.55 0.02 -7.17
C LYS A 146 -4.61 0.20 -6.09
N ILE A 147 -4.15 0.00 -4.86
CA ILE A 147 -4.87 0.21 -3.61
C ILE A 147 -4.01 1.17 -2.79
N ILE A 148 -4.58 2.30 -2.40
CA ILE A 148 -3.91 3.28 -1.55
C ILE A 148 -4.81 3.57 -0.36
N THR A 149 -4.28 3.36 0.84
CA THR A 149 -5.02 3.51 2.10
C THR A 149 -4.35 4.57 2.95
N CYS A 150 -5.14 5.38 3.65
CA CYS A 150 -4.68 6.12 4.82
C CYS A 150 -5.63 5.86 5.99
N THR A 151 -5.11 5.35 7.11
CA THR A 151 -5.85 5.29 8.38
C THR A 151 -5.33 6.34 9.33
N ILE A 152 -6.25 6.99 10.04
CA ILE A 152 -5.97 7.96 11.10
C ILE A 152 -6.72 7.47 12.34
N PRO A 153 -6.02 6.80 13.28
CA PRO A 153 -6.61 6.39 14.54
C PRO A 153 -7.01 7.60 15.40
N PRO A 154 -8.00 7.45 16.30
CA PRO A 154 -8.32 8.50 17.27
C PRO A 154 -7.12 8.87 18.13
N VAL A 155 -7.01 10.16 18.45
CA VAL A 155 -5.93 10.73 19.29
C VAL A 155 -5.80 10.04 20.66
N SER A 156 -6.88 9.44 21.17
CA SER A 156 -6.90 8.69 22.44
C SER A 156 -6.08 7.41 22.41
N THR A 157 -5.68 6.92 21.23
CA THR A 157 -4.97 5.64 21.08
C THR A 157 -3.44 5.77 21.08
N THR A 158 -2.91 7.00 21.09
CA THR A 158 -1.48 7.33 20.91
C THR A 158 -0.82 6.71 19.67
N ASN A 159 -1.60 6.18 18.72
CA ASN A 159 -1.09 5.60 17.49
C ASN A 159 -1.06 6.64 16.36
N TYR A 160 -0.10 6.47 15.45
CA TYR A 160 0.10 7.41 14.33
C TYR A 160 -0.72 7.02 13.09
N PRO A 161 -1.02 8.00 12.22
CA PRO A 161 -1.54 7.71 10.89
C PRO A 161 -0.64 6.77 10.10
N ALA A 162 -1.26 5.95 9.24
CA ALA A 162 -0.56 5.04 8.35
C ALA A 162 -1.04 5.22 6.92
N VAL A 163 -0.11 5.36 5.98
CA VAL A 163 -0.37 5.41 4.54
C VAL A 163 0.28 4.18 3.89
N SER A 164 -0.45 3.46 3.04
CA SER A 164 0.07 2.30 2.31
C SER A 164 -0.34 2.38 0.84
N TYR A 165 0.57 1.99 -0.04
CA TYR A 165 0.42 1.89 -1.49
C TYR A 165 0.75 0.45 -1.89
N ILE A 166 -0.18 -0.25 -2.53
CA ILE A 166 0.03 -1.59 -3.10
C ILE A 166 -0.53 -1.58 -4.52
N GLY A 167 0.32 -1.80 -5.53
CA GLY A 167 -0.15 -1.82 -6.93
C GLY A 167 0.90 -1.42 -7.96
N CYS A 168 0.47 -1.12 -9.18
CA CYS A 168 1.36 -0.75 -10.28
C CYS A 168 2.04 0.61 -10.07
N LEU A 169 3.28 0.73 -10.52
CA LEU A 169 3.91 2.03 -10.76
C LEU A 169 3.24 2.76 -11.93
N GLY A 170 3.05 4.07 -11.77
CA GLY A 170 2.66 4.95 -12.86
C GLY A 170 3.86 5.65 -13.51
N ASN A 171 3.64 6.31 -14.65
CA ASN A 171 4.68 7.01 -15.41
C ASN A 171 6.00 6.21 -15.52
N LEU A 172 5.88 4.98 -16.01
CA LEU A 172 7.00 4.05 -16.17
C LEU A 172 8.10 4.66 -17.04
N MET A 173 9.34 4.52 -16.58
CA MET A 173 10.54 4.99 -17.28
C MET A 173 11.27 3.87 -18.01
N LEU A 174 10.94 2.62 -17.65
CA LEU A 174 11.48 1.41 -18.23
C LEU A 174 10.35 0.62 -18.88
N LEU A 175 10.69 -0.18 -19.89
CA LEU A 175 9.75 -1.08 -20.52
C LEU A 175 9.41 -2.23 -19.57
N GLU A 176 8.12 -2.53 -19.44
CA GLU A 176 7.60 -3.53 -18.51
C GLU A 176 6.94 -4.71 -19.25
N GLU A 177 7.00 -5.89 -18.63
CA GLU A 177 6.22 -7.04 -19.05
C GLU A 177 4.94 -7.16 -18.23
N HIS A 178 3.84 -7.42 -18.95
CA HIS A 178 2.49 -7.54 -18.41
C HIS A 178 1.88 -8.93 -18.63
N GLU A 179 2.54 -9.75 -19.44
CA GLU A 179 2.19 -11.11 -19.77
C GLU A 179 3.38 -12.03 -19.43
N PRO A 180 3.17 -13.17 -18.74
CA PRO A 180 1.88 -13.65 -18.22
C PRO A 180 1.40 -12.90 -16.95
N PHE A 181 2.22 -12.03 -16.38
CA PHE A 181 1.88 -11.19 -15.22
C PHE A 181 2.61 -9.85 -15.26
N THR A 182 2.10 -8.88 -14.52
CA THR A 182 2.66 -7.52 -14.42
C THR A 182 3.85 -7.47 -13.48
N ARG A 183 5.00 -7.06 -14.01
CA ARG A 183 6.25 -6.89 -13.24
C ARG A 183 6.39 -5.54 -12.56
N ALA A 184 5.49 -4.59 -12.80
CA ALA A 184 5.61 -3.23 -12.28
C ALA A 184 4.87 -3.01 -10.95
N LEU A 185 4.67 -4.06 -10.15
CA LEU A 185 3.94 -3.97 -8.88
C LEU A 185 4.88 -3.59 -7.74
N VAL A 186 4.41 -2.76 -6.83
CA VAL A 186 5.16 -2.29 -5.68
C VAL A 186 4.29 -2.23 -4.42
N SER A 187 4.95 -2.27 -3.28
CA SER A 187 4.36 -1.99 -1.99
C SER A 187 5.24 -1.04 -1.18
N TYR A 188 4.65 0.06 -0.76
CA TYR A 188 5.29 1.10 0.05
C TYR A 188 4.31 1.55 1.12
N ALA A 189 4.78 1.66 2.37
CA ALA A 189 3.96 2.15 3.47
C ALA A 189 4.76 3.09 4.38
N SER A 190 4.10 4.10 4.93
CA SER A 190 4.67 5.03 5.91
C SER A 190 4.86 4.37 7.27
N SER A 191 4.03 3.38 7.58
CA SER A 191 4.25 2.42 8.64
C SER A 191 4.92 1.18 8.05
N TRP A 192 6.07 0.78 8.57
CA TRP A 192 6.67 -0.50 8.22
C TRP A 192 6.49 -1.50 9.36
N SER A 193 6.38 -2.77 8.97
CA SER A 193 6.03 -3.88 9.84
C SER A 193 7.13 -4.96 9.80
N GLY A 194 8.37 -4.64 10.23
CA GLY A 194 9.45 -5.63 10.30
C GLY A 194 10.88 -5.12 10.56
N ASN A 195 11.78 -6.06 10.85
CA ASN A 195 13.14 -5.90 11.40
C ASN A 195 14.21 -5.59 10.34
N TYR A 196 14.22 -4.39 9.75
CA TYR A 196 15.35 -3.93 8.92
C TYR A 196 15.57 -2.42 9.07
N THR A 197 16.84 -2.03 9.16
CA THR A 197 17.34 -0.72 9.62
C THR A 197 17.34 0.38 8.56
N THR A 198 16.80 0.14 7.37
CA THR A 198 16.91 1.07 6.24
C THR A 198 15.58 1.76 5.97
N ALA A 199 15.43 2.99 6.44
CA ALA A 199 14.40 3.92 5.98
C ALA A 199 14.43 4.02 4.44
N ASN A 200 13.30 4.35 3.81
CA ASN A 200 13.21 4.50 2.35
C ASN A 200 13.44 3.18 1.57
N GLN A 201 12.85 2.06 2.02
CA GLN A 201 12.82 0.82 1.25
C GLN A 201 11.44 0.16 1.24
N GLY A 202 10.85 0.06 0.06
CA GLY A 202 9.63 -0.71 -0.19
C GLY A 202 9.94 -2.08 -0.80
N LEU A 203 8.89 -2.74 -1.29
CA LEU A 203 9.00 -3.97 -2.08
C LEU A 203 8.63 -3.67 -3.53
N THR A 204 9.41 -4.19 -4.46
CA THR A 204 9.11 -4.19 -5.88
C THR A 204 9.08 -5.62 -6.40
N PHE A 205 7.98 -5.98 -7.05
CA PHE A 205 7.73 -7.32 -7.53
C PHE A 205 8.37 -7.54 -8.90
N ASN A 206 9.42 -8.36 -8.97
CA ASN A 206 10.10 -8.70 -10.22
C ASN A 206 10.73 -7.47 -10.94
N ARG A 207 11.58 -7.74 -11.94
CA ARG A 207 12.42 -6.73 -12.60
C ARG A 207 11.86 -6.30 -13.95
N PRO A 208 12.25 -5.11 -14.45
CA PRO A 208 11.81 -4.63 -15.76
C PRO A 208 12.24 -5.57 -16.90
N LYS A 209 11.61 -5.39 -18.08
CA LYS A 209 11.92 -6.16 -19.28
C LYS A 209 13.39 -6.01 -19.67
N GLY A 210 14.04 -7.10 -20.06
CA GLY A 210 15.44 -7.09 -20.51
C GLY A 210 16.47 -6.93 -19.38
N SER A 211 16.06 -7.06 -18.12
CA SER A 211 17.02 -7.23 -17.01
C SER A 211 17.72 -8.60 -17.11
N ASN A 212 19.01 -8.65 -16.78
CA ASN A 212 19.91 -9.80 -16.95
C ASN A 212 19.64 -10.99 -15.99
N GLU A 213 18.38 -11.37 -15.76
CA GLU A 213 18.04 -12.33 -14.71
C GLU A 213 17.48 -13.64 -15.26
N THR A 214 18.19 -14.72 -14.92
CA THR A 214 17.93 -16.09 -15.38
C THR A 214 16.87 -16.83 -14.56
N THR A 215 16.24 -16.18 -13.57
CA THR A 215 15.30 -16.84 -12.63
C THR A 215 14.09 -15.94 -12.34
N PRO A 216 12.84 -16.47 -12.30
CA PRO A 216 11.68 -15.71 -11.86
C PRO A 216 11.92 -15.16 -10.45
N SER A 217 12.08 -13.85 -10.34
CA SER A 217 12.60 -13.25 -9.12
C SER A 217 11.48 -12.91 -8.13
N GLN A 218 11.76 -13.25 -6.88
CA GLN A 218 11.05 -12.75 -5.71
C GLN A 218 11.00 -11.21 -5.69
N SER A 219 10.03 -10.63 -4.99
CA SER A 219 10.04 -9.22 -4.63
C SER A 219 11.36 -8.86 -3.98
N TYR A 220 11.98 -7.77 -4.43
CA TYR A 220 13.21 -7.23 -3.88
C TYR A 220 12.98 -5.85 -3.29
N ARG A 221 13.96 -5.39 -2.51
CA ARG A 221 13.95 -4.07 -1.91
C ARG A 221 14.33 -3.00 -2.92
N SER A 222 13.50 -1.96 -2.98
CA SER A 222 13.70 -0.79 -3.82
C SER A 222 13.54 0.48 -3.01
N SER A 223 14.25 1.53 -3.39
CA SER A 223 14.20 2.82 -2.72
C SER A 223 13.49 3.86 -3.59
N TRP A 224 12.91 4.88 -2.98
CA TRP A 224 12.50 6.07 -3.69
C TRP A 224 13.65 7.10 -3.74
N LEU A 225 13.77 7.81 -4.85
CA LEU A 225 14.73 8.90 -4.99
C LEU A 225 14.33 10.05 -4.08
N GLN A 226 15.18 10.35 -3.10
CA GLN A 226 15.02 11.53 -2.28
C GLN A 226 15.42 12.76 -3.10
N ILE A 227 14.42 13.54 -3.49
CA ILE A 227 14.63 14.83 -4.11
C ILE A 227 14.74 15.84 -2.96
N PRO A 228 15.88 16.54 -2.79
CA PRO A 228 16.01 17.54 -1.75
C PRO A 228 14.93 18.62 -1.93
N PHE A 229 14.17 18.89 -0.87
CA PHE A 229 13.28 20.05 -0.80
C PHE A 229 14.15 21.27 -0.52
N GLY A 230 14.93 21.67 -1.53
CA GLY A 230 15.77 22.84 -1.44
C GLY A 230 14.94 24.09 -1.62
N LEU A 231 14.20 24.52 -0.61
CA LEU A 231 13.72 25.90 -0.43
C LEU A 231 13.43 26.12 1.06
N ASN A 232 13.92 27.24 1.61
CA ASN A 232 13.56 27.69 2.96
C ASN A 232 12.05 28.01 2.96
N PRO A 233 11.22 27.23 3.66
CA PRO A 233 9.77 27.43 3.62
C PRO A 233 9.33 28.78 4.23
N ASN A 234 10.24 29.52 4.87
CA ASN A 234 9.96 30.84 5.43
C ASN A 234 10.05 31.99 4.42
N ILE A 235 10.55 31.78 3.19
CA ILE A 235 10.74 32.90 2.24
C ILE A 235 9.46 33.16 1.42
N ASP A 236 8.68 32.13 1.09
CA ASP A 236 7.53 32.30 0.16
C ASP A 236 6.19 31.72 0.65
N ASN A 237 6.07 31.13 1.86
CA ASN A 237 4.86 30.42 2.33
C ASN A 237 4.36 29.33 1.34
N THR A 238 5.22 28.85 0.46
CA THR A 238 4.89 27.84 -0.55
C THR A 238 5.30 26.44 -0.07
N PHE A 239 4.47 25.44 -0.36
CA PHE A 239 4.80 24.02 -0.17
C PHE A 239 4.95 23.33 -1.53
N LEU A 240 5.78 22.28 -1.59
CA LEU A 240 6.01 21.48 -2.79
C LEU A 240 5.37 20.10 -2.63
N LEU A 241 4.53 19.69 -3.58
CA LEU A 241 4.12 18.28 -3.69
C LEU A 241 5.09 17.54 -4.60
N SER A 242 5.99 16.76 -4.00
CA SER A 242 6.96 15.94 -4.74
C SER A 242 6.46 14.49 -4.89
N PRO A 243 6.43 13.92 -6.11
CA PRO A 243 6.11 12.51 -6.29
C PRO A 243 7.30 11.62 -5.88
N PHE A 244 7.00 10.38 -5.53
CA PHE A 244 8.02 9.37 -5.25
C PHE A 244 8.46 8.67 -6.53
N TYR A 245 9.76 8.70 -6.82
CA TYR A 245 10.35 7.97 -7.95
C TYR A 245 10.98 6.68 -7.44
N ILE A 246 10.41 5.53 -7.80
CA ILE A 246 10.93 4.23 -7.36
C ILE A 246 12.14 3.85 -8.20
N SER A 247 13.21 3.44 -7.52
CA SER A 247 14.51 3.18 -8.11
C SER A 247 15.23 1.99 -7.48
N SER A 248 16.19 1.44 -8.21
CA SER A 248 17.17 0.48 -7.68
C SER A 248 18.56 0.75 -8.25
N ASN A 249 19.59 0.23 -7.57
CA ASN A 249 20.98 0.31 -8.06
C ASN A 249 21.18 -0.47 -9.38
N SER A 250 20.29 -1.39 -9.73
CA SER A 250 20.43 -2.25 -10.91
C SER A 250 19.96 -1.61 -12.21
N TYR A 251 18.95 -0.72 -12.14
CA TYR A 251 18.30 -0.17 -13.35
C TYR A 251 17.88 1.30 -13.20
N GLY A 252 18.26 1.98 -12.11
CA GLY A 252 17.90 3.38 -11.88
C GLY A 252 16.41 3.56 -11.59
N ALA A 253 15.84 4.69 -12.03
CA ALA A 253 14.44 5.03 -11.82
C ALA A 253 13.52 4.19 -12.74
N ARG A 254 12.49 3.58 -12.15
CA ARG A 254 11.57 2.66 -12.82
C ARG A 254 10.22 3.31 -13.12
N GLY A 255 9.70 4.11 -12.20
CA GLY A 255 8.39 4.74 -12.29
C GLY A 255 8.06 5.53 -11.03
N LYS A 256 6.80 5.93 -10.88
CA LYS A 256 6.32 6.76 -9.78
C LYS A 256 5.25 6.07 -8.95
N LEU A 257 5.20 6.37 -7.65
CA LEU A 257 3.98 6.18 -6.87
C LEU A 257 3.01 7.31 -7.22
N GLU A 258 1.84 6.99 -7.77
CA GLU A 258 0.84 7.98 -8.15
C GLU A 258 -0.17 8.22 -7.04
N GLY A 259 -0.60 9.47 -6.85
CA GLY A 259 -1.67 9.83 -5.90
C GLY A 259 -1.22 10.10 -4.47
N ILE A 260 0.04 9.81 -4.14
CA ILE A 260 0.67 10.21 -2.87
C ILE A 260 1.91 11.05 -3.14
N TYR A 261 2.09 12.08 -2.32
CA TYR A 261 3.16 13.07 -2.47
C TYR A 261 3.85 13.31 -1.14
N GLN A 262 5.16 13.55 -1.19
CA GLN A 262 5.90 14.11 -0.07
C GLN A 262 5.77 15.64 -0.12
N THR A 263 5.67 16.28 1.05
CA THR A 263 5.58 17.74 1.17
C THR A 263 6.40 18.27 2.34
N SER A 264 6.43 19.59 2.54
CA SER A 264 7.10 20.24 3.68
C SER A 264 6.27 20.15 4.97
N ASP A 265 6.94 20.16 6.12
CA ASP A 265 6.32 20.20 7.45
C ASP A 265 6.19 21.61 8.04
N ALA A 266 6.71 22.62 7.34
CA ALA A 266 6.81 23.98 7.86
C ALA A 266 5.43 24.63 8.04
N ARG A 267 5.00 24.73 9.31
CA ARG A 267 3.73 25.34 9.75
C ARG A 267 2.47 24.63 9.26
N ILE A 268 2.56 23.37 8.84
CA ILE A 268 1.42 22.54 8.45
C ILE A 268 1.24 21.44 9.49
N VAL A 269 0.02 21.29 10.02
CA VAL A 269 -0.31 20.29 11.03
C VAL A 269 -1.11 19.14 10.45
N SER A 270 -0.94 17.94 11.01
CA SER A 270 -1.65 16.75 10.56
C SER A 270 -3.16 16.97 10.60
N GLY A 271 -3.84 16.80 9.47
CA GLY A 271 -5.27 17.07 9.35
C GLY A 271 -5.60 18.26 8.44
N ASP A 272 -4.65 19.16 8.21
CA ASP A 272 -4.81 20.33 7.33
C ASP A 272 -5.17 19.94 5.89
N ILE A 273 -5.83 20.87 5.21
CA ILE A 273 -6.16 20.76 3.78
C ILE A 273 -5.27 21.74 3.03
N LEU A 274 -4.49 21.23 2.08
CA LEU A 274 -3.69 22.01 1.17
C LEU A 274 -4.50 22.30 -0.09
N GLU A 275 -4.62 23.56 -0.46
CA GLU A 275 -5.31 24.00 -1.67
C GLU A 275 -4.29 24.37 -2.74
N ILE A 276 -4.44 23.80 -3.93
CA ILE A 276 -3.56 24.07 -5.07
C ILE A 276 -4.43 24.40 -6.29
N GLU A 277 -4.22 25.58 -6.87
CA GLU A 277 -4.87 25.95 -8.12
C GLU A 277 -4.15 25.31 -9.31
N VAL A 278 -4.87 24.49 -10.08
CA VAL A 278 -4.36 23.86 -11.30
C VAL A 278 -5.37 24.12 -12.41
N ASN A 279 -4.93 24.83 -13.47
CA ASN A 279 -5.77 25.17 -14.63
C ASN A 279 -7.09 25.87 -14.25
N GLY A 280 -7.05 26.81 -13.27
CA GLY A 280 -8.23 27.55 -12.82
C GLY A 280 -9.21 26.76 -11.94
N LYS A 281 -8.80 25.58 -11.44
CA LYS A 281 -9.57 24.79 -10.47
C LYS A 281 -8.77 24.56 -9.20
N ILE A 282 -9.41 24.74 -8.06
CA ILE A 282 -8.84 24.41 -6.75
C ILE A 282 -8.91 22.89 -6.56
N GLN A 283 -7.75 22.28 -6.33
CA GLN A 283 -7.63 20.90 -5.88
C GLN A 283 -7.30 20.88 -4.39
N LYS A 284 -7.91 19.96 -3.64
CA LYS A 284 -7.70 19.85 -2.19
C LYS A 284 -6.96 18.58 -1.86
N TYR A 285 -5.92 18.72 -1.05
CA TYR A 285 -5.07 17.62 -0.61
C TYR A 285 -5.10 17.51 0.91
N LYS A 286 -5.34 16.31 1.43
CA LYS A 286 -5.23 16.04 2.86
C LYS A 286 -3.75 15.91 3.23
N TYR A 287 -3.30 16.70 4.20
CA TYR A 287 -1.99 16.58 4.80
C TYR A 287 -2.02 15.61 5.99
N VAL A 288 -1.06 14.68 6.02
CA VAL A 288 -0.95 13.68 7.09
C VAL A 288 0.50 13.52 7.53
N ASN A 289 0.73 13.69 8.83
CA ASN A 289 2.04 13.44 9.43
C ASN A 289 2.16 11.97 9.85
N ALA A 290 2.34 11.08 8.88
CA ALA A 290 2.38 9.64 9.08
C ALA A 290 3.79 9.17 9.51
N ILE A 291 4.24 9.60 10.70
CA ILE A 291 5.54 9.23 11.28
C ILE A 291 5.48 7.76 11.72
N GLY A 292 5.78 6.84 10.80
CA GLY A 292 6.01 5.45 11.18
C GLY A 292 7.42 5.24 11.73
N SER A 293 7.60 4.18 12.51
CA SER A 293 8.90 3.90 13.16
C SER A 293 10.03 3.58 12.16
N TYR A 294 9.71 2.93 11.03
CA TYR A 294 10.68 2.48 10.01
C TYR A 294 10.09 2.49 8.58
N GLY A 295 9.22 3.46 8.29
CA GLY A 295 8.45 3.53 7.05
C GLY A 295 9.28 3.47 5.76
N ALA A 296 8.75 2.77 4.76
CA ALA A 296 9.21 2.88 3.38
C ALA A 296 8.89 4.26 2.79
N LEU A 297 7.85 4.94 3.29
CA LEU A 297 7.49 6.31 2.91
C LEU A 297 7.85 7.30 4.05
N PRO A 298 8.42 8.47 3.74
CA PRO A 298 8.73 9.50 4.72
C PRO A 298 7.46 10.27 5.11
N ALA A 299 7.46 10.86 6.30
CA ALA A 299 6.55 11.94 6.63
C ALA A 299 7.17 13.30 6.24
N PRO A 300 6.34 14.33 5.97
CA PRO A 300 4.89 14.28 5.85
C PRO A 300 4.42 13.89 4.44
N LEU A 301 3.17 13.43 4.37
CA LEU A 301 2.52 12.98 3.14
C LEU A 301 1.27 13.81 2.81
N ALA A 302 0.96 13.91 1.53
CA ALA A 302 -0.27 14.52 1.03
C ALA A 302 -0.91 13.68 -0.08
N PHE A 303 -2.24 13.69 -0.14
CA PHE A 303 -3.03 13.02 -1.18
C PHE A 303 -4.33 13.76 -1.46
N ARG A 304 -4.85 13.66 -2.69
CA ARG A 304 -5.99 14.45 -3.16
C ARG A 304 -7.32 13.93 -2.62
N ILE A 305 -8.20 14.82 -2.18
CA ILE A 305 -9.56 14.54 -1.71
C ILE A 305 -10.64 15.27 -2.52
N GLU A 306 -10.26 16.30 -3.29
CA GLU A 306 -11.14 17.05 -4.21
C GLU A 306 -10.35 17.56 -5.42
#